data_AF-A0A3B5Y0T3-F1
#
_entry.id   AF-A0A3B5Y0T3-F1
#
_cell.length_a   1.000
_cell.length_b   1.000
_cell.length_c   1.000
_cell.angle_alpha   90.00
_cell.angle_beta   90.00
_cell.angle_gamma   90.00
#
_symmetry.space_group_name_H-M   'P 1'
#
loop_
_entity.id
_entity.type
_entity.pdbx_description
1 polymer ?
#
loop_
_entity_poly.entity_id
_entity_poly.type
_entity_poly.pdbx_seq_one_letter_code
_entity_poly.pdbx_strand_id
1 'polypeptide(L)'
;MGRLKARMREAYESNQKNEHRSICLHSFSDLSHVSAATFMYLLKDCYFYGTHKATAKFRILQQQVKRALNNDPQPGPFTYIVQCMYIIPLLGQSHAEGFSHMLISSLRHLKSVESVQKDFIDAKCLAARLVLDILASVVPHEERILVKLLETFDIELKDMAHAFCGSELGDEDLAAAREHLKQHVQYFMKSESYVTAVALMTRFSIQCCDESFLIKLIGGKQYKAAEEWAAFMGKEMIILIIQKYLDVKMLKSANELVKQYDLAEEFPDVNYLYKESSLKKLAEKGCWDVAEVRAKKDTKLMEYLVYLAMEAGYMEKVDELCERYSLEGYVKSLVPEEVMCQSDYLELKKLILEEIVWVDEINELLSATSYIEACKIIGVDCEWKPNYEKGSRPNKVAIIQIASDKKAFIFDLIKLYEDDPKALDCCFRRIMCSSNILKLGYNLQCDLHQLSQSYGELLCFQSYEMLLDIQKLFKETTGGLSGLSKKILGAGLNKTRRNSDWEQRPLSQNQGATSVWCKRGTPSGMEVSYCFPSESCT
;
A
#
# COMPACT_ATOMS: atom_id res chain seq x y z
N MET A 1 22.59 48.83 40.25
CA MET A 1 21.32 48.36 40.86
C MET A 1 20.05 48.60 40.02
N GLY A 2 20.04 49.49 39.00
CA GLY A 2 18.84 49.77 38.19
C GLY A 2 18.45 48.71 37.14
N ARG A 3 19.41 47.96 36.57
CA ARG A 3 19.12 46.95 35.52
C ARG A 3 18.58 45.61 36.04
N LEU A 4 18.74 45.32 37.34
CA LEU A 4 18.21 44.08 37.94
C LEU A 4 16.72 44.22 38.31
N LYS A 5 16.28 45.42 38.73
CA LYS A 5 14.87 45.68 39.07
C LYS A 5 13.96 45.75 37.83
N ALA A 6 14.48 46.20 36.68
CA ALA A 6 13.72 46.20 35.42
C ALA A 6 13.48 44.77 34.88
N ARG A 7 14.50 43.90 34.92
CA ARG A 7 14.38 42.50 34.49
C ARG A 7 13.48 41.65 35.39
N MET A 8 13.43 41.92 36.70
CA MET A 8 12.49 41.22 37.58
C MET A 8 11.05 41.68 37.38
N ARG A 9 10.80 42.94 37.00
CA ARG A 9 9.45 43.45 36.74
C ARG A 9 8.89 42.93 35.41
N GLU A 10 9.72 42.85 34.37
CA GLU A 10 9.36 42.23 33.08
C GLU A 10 9.13 40.72 33.21
N ALA A 11 9.89 40.00 34.06
CA ALA A 11 9.66 38.58 34.34
C ALA A 11 8.39 38.33 35.17
N TYR A 12 8.03 39.26 36.07
CA TYR A 12 6.81 39.16 36.86
C TYR A 12 5.55 39.51 36.03
N GLU A 13 5.65 40.48 35.12
CA GLU A 13 4.57 40.85 34.19
C GLU A 13 4.42 39.87 33.02
N SER A 14 5.48 39.16 32.59
CA SER A 14 5.35 38.07 31.62
C SER A 14 4.77 36.79 32.23
N ASN A 15 4.99 36.54 33.53
CA ASN A 15 4.36 35.42 34.23
C ASN A 15 2.86 35.63 34.45
N GLN A 16 2.40 36.84 34.75
CA GLN A 16 0.97 37.12 34.90
C GLN A 16 0.18 37.07 33.57
N LYS A 17 0.84 37.23 32.41
CA LYS A 17 0.19 37.07 31.10
C LYS A 17 0.13 35.62 30.59
N ASN A 18 0.95 34.72 31.13
CA ASN A 18 0.94 33.29 30.77
C ASN A 18 0.05 32.43 31.68
N GLU A 19 -0.40 32.95 32.82
CA GLU A 19 -1.29 32.21 33.73
C GLU A 19 -2.74 32.10 33.24
N HIS A 20 -3.15 32.88 32.23
CA HIS A 20 -4.57 32.91 31.85
C HIS A 20 -5.02 31.93 30.76
N ARG A 21 -4.14 31.14 30.11
CA ARG A 21 -4.57 30.19 29.05
C ARG A 21 -3.72 28.93 28.89
N SER A 22 -3.09 28.41 29.95
CA SER A 22 -2.77 26.99 29.97
C SER A 22 -4.04 26.24 30.38
N ILE A 23 -4.77 25.66 29.43
CA ILE A 23 -5.75 24.62 29.79
C ILE A 23 -4.94 23.56 30.52
N CYS A 24 -5.19 23.46 31.83
CA CYS A 24 -4.51 22.51 32.68
C CYS A 24 -4.77 21.10 32.11
N LEU A 25 -3.71 20.37 31.78
CA LEU A 25 -3.81 18.97 31.32
C LEU A 25 -4.56 18.07 32.33
N HIS A 26 -4.71 18.52 33.58
CA HIS A 26 -5.50 17.88 34.62
C HIS A 26 -7.03 17.95 34.39
N SER A 27 -7.57 18.92 33.64
CA SER A 27 -9.01 19.20 33.59
C SER A 27 -9.90 18.14 32.93
N PHE A 28 -9.30 17.15 32.25
CA PHE A 28 -10.04 16.04 31.59
C PHE A 28 -9.74 14.69 32.20
N SER A 29 -8.87 14.64 33.21
CA SER A 29 -8.46 13.37 33.80
C SER A 29 -9.62 12.75 34.57
N ASP A 30 -10.50 13.57 35.15
CA ASP A 30 -11.62 13.14 35.98
C ASP A 30 -12.92 13.66 35.36
N LEU A 31 -13.86 12.75 35.07
CA LEU A 31 -15.16 13.07 34.49
C LEU A 31 -16.30 12.92 35.50
N SER A 32 -16.05 12.57 36.76
CA SER A 32 -17.10 12.28 37.75
C SER A 32 -18.03 13.47 38.02
N HIS A 33 -17.58 14.70 37.79
CA HIS A 33 -18.37 15.93 37.99
C HIS A 33 -18.40 16.86 36.77
N VAL A 34 -17.91 16.40 35.62
CA VAL A 34 -17.81 17.22 34.41
C VAL A 34 -19.00 16.92 33.51
N SER A 35 -19.85 17.92 33.23
CA SER A 35 -20.96 17.74 32.28
C SER A 35 -20.45 17.45 30.87
N ALA A 36 -21.21 16.70 30.07
CA ALA A 36 -20.88 16.44 28.66
C ALA A 36 -20.63 17.74 27.87
N ALA A 37 -21.37 18.81 28.15
CA ALA A 37 -21.21 20.11 27.50
C ALA A 37 -19.86 20.75 27.85
N THR A 38 -19.50 20.73 29.14
CA THR A 38 -18.20 21.22 29.61
C THR A 38 -17.06 20.41 29.00
N PHE A 39 -17.16 19.08 29.01
CA PHE A 39 -16.16 18.20 28.41
C PHE A 39 -15.96 18.47 26.93
N MET A 40 -17.05 18.61 26.18
CA MET A 40 -16.99 18.88 24.75
C MET A 40 -16.41 20.27 24.43
N TYR A 41 -16.74 21.30 25.22
CA TYR A 41 -16.14 22.61 25.10
C TYR A 41 -14.63 22.56 25.34
N LEU A 42 -14.22 21.93 26.43
CA LEU A 42 -12.81 21.79 26.76
C LEU A 42 -12.07 20.99 25.66
N LEU A 43 -12.66 19.90 25.15
CA LEU A 43 -12.06 19.04 24.12
C LEU A 43 -11.82 19.81 22.82
N LYS A 44 -12.79 20.65 22.44
CA LYS A 44 -12.67 21.59 21.33
C LYS A 44 -11.52 22.56 21.59
N ASP A 45 -11.46 23.18 22.76
CA ASP A 45 -10.43 24.15 23.10
C ASP A 45 -9.02 23.53 23.02
N CYS A 46 -8.83 22.34 23.60
CA CYS A 46 -7.60 21.56 23.50
C CYS A 46 -7.16 21.25 22.07
N TYR A 47 -8.09 21.04 21.14
CA TYR A 47 -7.75 20.83 19.73
C TYR A 47 -7.21 22.12 19.08
N PHE A 48 -7.80 23.27 19.39
CA PHE A 48 -7.36 24.56 18.87
C PHE A 48 -5.99 24.98 19.44
N TYR A 49 -5.72 24.67 20.71
CA TYR A 49 -4.41 24.93 21.31
C TYR A 49 -3.36 23.90 20.88
N GLY A 50 -2.41 24.31 20.04
CA GLY A 50 -1.22 23.53 19.71
C GLY A 50 -0.71 23.75 18.29
N THR A 51 0.59 23.55 18.07
CA THR A 51 1.27 23.78 16.78
C THR A 51 1.43 22.51 15.94
N HIS A 52 1.04 21.35 16.48
CA HIS A 52 1.14 20.06 15.78
C HIS A 52 0.12 19.93 14.63
N LYS A 53 0.45 19.09 13.64
CA LYS A 53 -0.46 18.70 12.55
C LYS A 53 -1.73 18.03 13.11
N ALA A 54 -2.87 18.22 12.45
CA ALA A 54 -4.19 17.73 12.90
C ALA A 54 -4.21 16.25 13.30
N THR A 55 -3.58 15.37 12.51
CA THR A 55 -3.53 13.92 12.80
C THR A 55 -2.81 13.60 14.12
N ALA A 56 -1.74 14.32 14.45
CA ALA A 56 -1.02 14.13 15.71
C ALA A 56 -1.86 14.63 16.90
N LYS A 57 -2.54 15.77 16.74
CA LYS A 57 -3.48 16.29 17.75
C LYS A 57 -4.59 15.29 18.05
N PHE A 58 -5.26 14.76 17.01
CA PHE A 58 -6.32 13.77 17.17
C PHE A 58 -5.85 12.49 17.89
N ARG A 59 -4.64 11.99 17.60
CA ARG A 59 -4.09 10.81 18.30
C ARG A 59 -3.88 11.07 19.79
N ILE A 60 -3.33 12.23 20.14
CA ILE A 60 -3.11 12.62 21.54
C ILE A 60 -4.45 12.77 22.25
N LEU A 61 -5.39 13.50 21.66
CA LEU A 61 -6.72 13.70 22.24
C LEU A 61 -7.46 12.37 22.42
N GLN A 62 -7.41 11.46 21.45
CA GLN A 62 -8.04 10.15 21.57
C GLN A 62 -7.48 9.35 22.75
N GLN A 63 -6.16 9.40 22.99
CA GLN A 63 -5.57 8.75 24.16
C GLN A 63 -6.04 9.38 25.47
N GLN A 64 -6.22 10.69 25.52
CA GLN A 64 -6.74 11.38 26.70
C GLN A 64 -8.22 11.05 26.94
N VAL A 65 -9.05 11.05 25.91
CA VAL A 65 -10.46 10.64 26.01
C VAL A 65 -10.58 9.21 26.52
N LYS A 66 -9.77 8.28 26.00
CA LYS A 66 -9.76 6.89 26.51
C LYS A 66 -9.41 6.80 27.99
N ARG A 67 -8.47 7.62 28.49
CA ARG A 67 -8.13 7.68 29.91
C ARG A 67 -9.26 8.29 30.73
N ALA A 68 -9.82 9.41 30.25
CA ALA A 68 -10.92 10.11 30.90
C ALA A 68 -12.16 9.22 31.10
N LEU A 69 -12.52 8.43 30.08
CA LEU A 69 -13.67 7.51 30.14
C LEU A 69 -13.48 6.34 31.12
N ASN A 70 -12.23 6.01 31.52
CA ASN A 70 -11.98 5.04 32.58
C ASN A 70 -12.17 5.63 33.98
N ASN A 71 -12.17 6.96 34.11
CA ASN A 71 -12.25 7.66 35.39
C ASN A 71 -13.70 8.06 35.70
N ASP A 72 -14.56 7.04 35.69
CA ASP A 72 -15.94 7.02 36.19
C ASP A 72 -16.82 8.25 35.85
N PRO A 73 -17.00 8.56 34.54
CA PRO A 73 -17.95 9.59 34.11
C PRO A 73 -19.37 9.25 34.56
N GLN A 74 -20.11 10.24 35.05
CA GLN A 74 -21.51 10.04 35.46
C GLN A 74 -22.45 10.39 34.28
N PRO A 75 -23.47 9.56 33.94
CA PRO A 75 -23.93 8.37 34.66
C PRO A 75 -23.19 7.07 34.31
N GLY A 76 -22.36 7.11 33.27
CA GLY A 76 -21.48 6.04 32.84
C GLY A 76 -20.86 6.39 31.47
N PRO A 77 -19.75 5.75 31.05
CA PRO A 77 -19.00 6.19 29.86
C PRO A 77 -19.78 6.09 28.55
N PHE A 78 -20.66 5.10 28.39
CA PHE A 78 -21.48 4.94 27.19
C PHE A 78 -22.56 6.02 27.11
N THR A 79 -23.34 6.20 28.17
CA THR A 79 -24.36 7.25 28.23
C THR A 79 -23.73 8.63 28.09
N TYR A 80 -22.59 8.84 28.74
CA TYR A 80 -21.84 10.10 28.66
C TYR A 80 -21.44 10.45 27.22
N ILE A 81 -20.95 9.46 26.45
CA ILE A 81 -20.64 9.68 25.04
C ILE A 81 -21.90 9.97 24.23
N VAL A 82 -23.02 9.26 24.45
CA VAL A 82 -24.29 9.58 23.75
C VAL A 82 -24.71 11.03 24.01
N GLN A 83 -24.59 11.51 25.25
CA GLN A 83 -24.85 12.92 25.59
C GLN A 83 -23.91 13.87 24.84
N CYS A 84 -22.60 13.56 24.79
CA CYS A 84 -21.63 14.34 24.01
C CYS A 84 -22.01 14.41 22.52
N MET A 85 -22.54 13.33 21.95
CA MET A 85 -22.95 13.28 20.55
C MET A 85 -24.10 14.25 20.23
N TYR A 86 -25.01 14.53 21.16
CA TYR A 86 -26.02 15.59 20.97
C TYR A 86 -25.43 17.00 20.95
N ILE A 87 -24.29 17.20 21.63
CA ILE A 87 -23.65 18.51 21.79
C ILE A 87 -22.72 18.83 20.62
N ILE A 88 -22.02 17.83 20.08
CA ILE A 88 -21.01 18.02 19.01
C ILE A 88 -21.48 18.92 17.87
N PRO A 89 -22.67 18.72 17.26
CA PRO A 89 -23.10 19.53 16.13
C PRO A 89 -23.30 21.02 16.48
N LEU A 90 -23.52 21.33 17.75
CA LEU A 90 -23.67 22.70 18.26
C LEU A 90 -22.34 23.45 18.36
N LEU A 91 -21.21 22.74 18.34
CA LEU A 91 -19.88 23.31 18.51
C LEU A 91 -19.28 23.91 17.23
N GLY A 92 -19.98 23.79 16.10
CA GLY A 92 -19.54 24.24 14.77
C GLY A 92 -19.16 23.08 13.85
N GLN A 93 -19.38 23.26 12.54
CA GLN A 93 -19.22 22.18 11.55
C GLN A 93 -17.76 21.75 11.34
N SER A 94 -16.80 22.66 11.52
CA SER A 94 -15.39 22.30 11.40
C SER A 94 -15.00 21.36 12.53
N HIS A 95 -14.62 20.12 12.15
CA HIS A 95 -14.13 19.05 13.04
C HIS A 95 -15.20 18.21 13.77
N ALA A 96 -16.51 18.45 13.54
CA ALA A 96 -17.58 17.65 14.14
C ALA A 96 -17.45 16.15 13.82
N GLU A 97 -17.22 15.78 12.54
CA GLU A 97 -17.00 14.38 12.14
C GLU A 97 -15.83 13.74 12.89
N GLY A 98 -14.71 14.47 12.99
CA GLY A 98 -13.50 14.00 13.67
C GLY A 98 -13.73 13.73 15.15
N PHE A 99 -14.44 14.64 15.85
CA PHE A 99 -14.79 14.45 17.26
C PHE A 99 -15.78 13.30 17.45
N SER A 100 -16.86 13.24 16.67
CA SER A 100 -17.83 12.13 16.69
C SER A 100 -17.14 10.78 16.52
N HIS A 101 -16.25 10.66 15.54
CA HIS A 101 -15.50 9.44 15.32
C HIS A 101 -14.54 9.10 16.48
N MET A 102 -13.84 10.08 17.02
CA MET A 102 -12.90 9.90 18.12
C MET A 102 -13.61 9.42 19.39
N LEU A 103 -14.76 10.01 19.73
CA LEU A 103 -15.54 9.62 20.91
C LEU A 103 -16.07 8.19 20.77
N ILE A 104 -16.75 7.88 19.67
CA ILE A 104 -17.28 6.53 19.43
C ILE A 104 -16.17 5.48 19.44
N SER A 105 -15.05 5.75 18.75
CA SER A 105 -13.92 4.80 18.71
C SER A 105 -13.22 4.62 20.06
N SER A 106 -13.37 5.55 21.00
CA SER A 106 -12.80 5.44 22.35
C SER A 106 -13.56 4.44 23.23
N LEU A 107 -14.82 4.12 22.91
CA LEU A 107 -15.65 3.18 23.66
C LEU A 107 -15.29 1.70 23.43
N ARG A 108 -14.62 1.35 22.32
CA ARG A 108 -14.43 -0.07 21.91
C ARG A 108 -13.79 -0.97 22.97
N HIS A 109 -12.91 -0.42 23.80
CA HIS A 109 -12.20 -1.19 24.83
C HIS A 109 -13.00 -1.36 26.13
N LEU A 110 -14.07 -0.59 26.31
CA LEU A 110 -14.88 -0.58 27.54
C LEU A 110 -16.00 -1.62 27.50
N LYS A 111 -16.37 -2.14 26.32
CA LYS A 111 -17.49 -3.08 26.15
C LYS A 111 -17.32 -4.39 26.93
N SER A 112 -16.08 -4.79 27.23
CA SER A 112 -15.75 -6.00 27.98
C SER A 112 -15.64 -5.80 29.49
N VAL A 113 -15.82 -4.58 30.00
CA VAL A 113 -15.68 -4.26 31.42
C VAL A 113 -17.03 -4.46 32.11
N GLU A 114 -17.09 -5.31 33.14
CA GLU A 114 -18.34 -5.68 33.81
C GLU A 114 -19.04 -4.48 34.48
N SER A 115 -18.27 -3.56 35.08
CA SER A 115 -18.82 -2.41 35.81
C SER A 115 -19.63 -1.45 34.95
N VAL A 116 -19.44 -1.45 33.63
CA VAL A 116 -20.10 -0.53 32.68
C VAL A 116 -21.18 -1.23 31.85
N GLN A 117 -21.46 -2.53 32.06
CA GLN A 117 -22.49 -3.25 31.29
C GLN A 117 -23.89 -2.69 31.53
N LYS A 118 -24.20 -2.27 32.76
CA LYS A 118 -25.49 -1.65 33.08
C LYS A 118 -25.67 -0.34 32.30
N ASP A 119 -24.66 0.53 32.36
CA ASP A 119 -24.62 1.77 31.58
C ASP A 119 -24.71 1.49 30.07
N PHE A 120 -24.07 0.44 29.56
CA PHE A 120 -24.18 0.06 28.15
C PHE A 120 -25.62 -0.25 27.74
N ILE A 121 -26.36 -1.01 28.55
CA ILE A 121 -27.78 -1.34 28.29
C ILE A 121 -28.62 -0.06 28.28
N ASP A 122 -28.46 0.80 29.28
CA ASP A 122 -29.20 2.07 29.38
C ASP A 122 -28.87 3.01 28.21
N ALA A 123 -27.58 3.10 27.86
CA ALA A 123 -27.09 3.90 26.74
C ALA A 123 -27.57 3.38 25.38
N LYS A 124 -27.88 2.08 25.25
CA LYS A 124 -28.33 1.47 23.99
C LYS A 124 -29.64 2.12 23.50
N CYS A 125 -30.61 2.31 24.40
CA CYS A 125 -31.88 2.97 24.08
C CYS A 125 -31.67 4.45 23.72
N LEU A 126 -30.78 5.15 24.43
CA LEU A 126 -30.44 6.55 24.14
C LEU A 126 -29.71 6.69 22.80
N ALA A 127 -28.83 5.75 22.47
CA ALA A 127 -28.15 5.71 21.18
C ALA A 127 -29.13 5.42 20.03
N ALA A 128 -30.12 4.54 20.23
CA ALA A 128 -31.20 4.31 19.27
C ALA A 128 -32.04 5.57 19.04
N ARG A 129 -32.38 6.32 20.10
CA ARG A 129 -33.02 7.64 19.98
C ARG A 129 -32.17 8.61 19.17
N LEU A 130 -30.88 8.72 19.49
CA LEU A 130 -29.95 9.57 18.75
C LEU A 130 -29.90 9.20 17.26
N VAL A 131 -29.92 7.90 16.92
CA VAL A 131 -29.98 7.46 15.51
C VAL A 131 -31.28 7.94 14.84
N LEU A 132 -32.43 7.83 15.51
CA LEU A 132 -33.69 8.37 14.98
C LEU A 132 -33.62 9.90 14.78
N ASP A 133 -33.02 10.63 15.72
CA ASP A 133 -32.86 12.08 15.62
C ASP A 133 -31.90 12.48 14.47
N ILE A 134 -30.87 11.68 14.21
CA ILE A 134 -29.98 11.87 13.04
C ILE A 134 -30.75 11.59 11.74
N LEU A 135 -31.50 10.49 11.67
CA LEU A 135 -32.33 10.15 10.51
C LEU A 135 -33.39 11.22 10.21
N ALA A 136 -33.98 11.80 11.25
CA ALA A 136 -34.93 12.90 11.15
C ALA A 136 -34.26 14.26 10.87
N SER A 137 -32.93 14.31 10.70
CA SER A 137 -32.15 15.54 10.54
C SER A 137 -32.29 16.56 11.69
N VAL A 138 -32.71 16.10 12.87
CA VAL A 138 -32.81 16.92 14.09
C VAL A 138 -31.42 17.14 14.70
N VAL A 139 -30.59 16.10 14.71
CA VAL A 139 -29.20 16.17 15.17
C VAL A 139 -28.27 15.95 13.98
N PRO A 140 -27.64 17.00 13.42
CA PRO A 140 -26.92 16.88 12.17
C PRO A 140 -25.55 16.22 12.38
N HIS A 141 -25.48 14.91 12.19
CA HIS A 141 -24.26 14.15 12.04
C HIS A 141 -24.12 13.61 10.62
N GLU A 142 -22.88 13.38 10.18
CA GLU A 142 -22.62 12.71 8.92
C GLU A 142 -23.07 11.24 8.96
N GLU A 143 -23.49 10.72 7.83
CA GLU A 143 -24.05 9.36 7.69
C GLU A 143 -23.08 8.25 8.18
N ARG A 144 -21.77 8.48 8.05
CA ARG A 144 -20.74 7.54 8.56
C ARG A 144 -20.78 7.40 10.09
N ILE A 145 -21.22 8.43 10.80
CA ILE A 145 -21.37 8.40 12.25
C ILE A 145 -22.59 7.57 12.63
N LEU A 146 -23.67 7.66 11.86
CA LEU A 146 -24.86 6.82 12.04
C LEU A 146 -24.50 5.34 12.01
N VAL A 147 -23.78 4.88 10.97
CA VAL A 147 -23.38 3.47 10.86
C VAL A 147 -22.50 3.05 12.06
N LYS A 148 -21.57 3.92 12.49
CA LYS A 148 -20.71 3.63 13.65
C LYS A 148 -21.47 3.56 14.97
N LEU A 149 -22.54 4.34 15.14
CA LEU A 149 -23.41 4.27 16.32
C LEU A 149 -24.14 2.93 16.36
N LEU A 150 -24.72 2.50 15.23
CA LEU A 150 -25.39 1.20 15.11
C LEU A 150 -24.45 0.04 15.49
N GLU A 151 -23.22 0.05 14.99
CA GLU A 151 -22.21 -0.98 15.28
C GLU A 151 -21.72 -0.94 16.73
N THR A 152 -21.40 0.25 17.25
CA THR A 152 -20.75 0.39 18.58
C THR A 152 -21.71 0.01 19.71
N PHE A 153 -22.97 0.44 19.60
CA PHE A 153 -24.01 0.17 20.60
C PHE A 153 -24.78 -1.12 20.31
N ASP A 154 -24.45 -1.84 19.23
CA ASP A 154 -25.11 -3.08 18.84
C ASP A 154 -26.64 -2.92 18.73
N ILE A 155 -27.08 -1.79 18.15
CA ILE A 155 -28.49 -1.41 18.06
C ILE A 155 -29.25 -2.41 17.18
N GLU A 156 -30.32 -2.98 17.73
CA GLU A 156 -31.22 -3.92 17.07
C GLU A 156 -32.58 -3.25 16.78
N LEU A 157 -33.43 -3.91 16.00
CA LEU A 157 -34.76 -3.38 15.67
C LEU A 157 -35.62 -3.13 16.93
N LYS A 158 -35.50 -3.97 17.95
CA LYS A 158 -36.23 -3.80 19.23
C LYS A 158 -35.86 -2.50 19.95
N ASP A 159 -34.59 -2.10 19.87
CA ASP A 159 -34.09 -0.86 20.48
C ASP A 159 -34.61 0.35 19.71
N MET A 160 -34.66 0.24 18.37
CA MET A 160 -35.26 1.26 17.50
C MET A 160 -36.77 1.40 17.73
N ALA A 161 -37.49 0.28 17.91
CA ALA A 161 -38.92 0.28 18.20
C ALA A 161 -39.23 0.87 19.58
N HIS A 162 -38.45 0.50 20.61
CA HIS A 162 -38.58 1.07 21.94
C HIS A 162 -38.32 2.59 21.92
N ALA A 163 -37.32 3.04 21.16
CA ALA A 163 -37.13 4.47 20.94
C ALA A 163 -38.32 5.06 20.15
N PHE A 164 -38.78 4.46 19.06
CA PHE A 164 -39.83 5.06 18.24
C PHE A 164 -41.20 5.15 18.93
N CYS A 165 -41.65 4.06 19.59
CA CYS A 165 -43.00 3.91 20.15
C CYS A 165 -43.12 4.10 21.67
N GLY A 166 -42.05 3.87 22.44
CA GLY A 166 -42.08 3.92 23.92
C GLY A 166 -41.98 2.54 24.58
N SER A 167 -42.52 2.43 25.81
CA SER A 167 -42.14 1.41 26.80
C SER A 167 -42.81 0.03 26.69
N GLU A 168 -43.92 -0.12 25.96
CA GLU A 168 -44.55 -1.44 25.75
C GLU A 168 -44.29 -1.89 24.31
N LEU A 169 -43.58 -3.01 24.14
CA LEU A 169 -43.21 -3.56 22.84
C LEU A 169 -44.24 -4.60 22.38
N GLY A 170 -45.10 -4.23 21.43
CA GLY A 170 -45.92 -5.16 20.65
C GLY A 170 -45.29 -5.51 19.29
N ASP A 171 -45.78 -6.57 18.64
CA ASP A 171 -45.38 -6.92 17.27
C ASP A 171 -45.72 -5.80 16.26
N GLU A 172 -46.79 -5.03 16.53
CA GLU A 172 -47.18 -3.86 15.75
C GLU A 172 -46.13 -2.73 15.81
N ASP A 173 -45.47 -2.54 16.96
CA ASP A 173 -44.44 -1.51 17.13
C ASP A 173 -43.16 -1.85 16.36
N LEU A 174 -42.79 -3.13 16.34
CA LEU A 174 -41.67 -3.62 15.53
C LEU A 174 -41.92 -3.44 14.04
N ALA A 175 -43.16 -3.68 13.58
CA ALA A 175 -43.56 -3.46 12.20
C ALA A 175 -43.55 -1.96 11.85
N ALA A 176 -44.07 -1.10 12.72
CA ALA A 176 -44.07 0.35 12.53
C ALA A 176 -42.64 0.92 12.46
N ALA A 177 -41.76 0.52 13.37
CA ALA A 177 -40.35 0.93 13.36
C ALA A 177 -39.62 0.47 12.10
N ARG A 178 -39.87 -0.77 11.65
CA ARG A 178 -39.31 -1.32 10.40
C ARG A 178 -39.77 -0.53 9.19
N GLU A 179 -41.06 -0.20 9.11
CA GLU A 179 -41.59 0.60 7.99
C GLU A 179 -41.04 2.03 8.01
N HIS A 180 -40.88 2.64 9.19
CA HIS A 180 -40.22 3.94 9.33
C HIS A 180 -38.77 3.90 8.83
N LEU A 181 -37.99 2.91 9.23
CA LEU A 181 -36.61 2.73 8.76
C LEU A 181 -36.54 2.46 7.26
N LYS A 182 -37.52 1.74 6.70
CA LYS A 182 -37.61 1.49 5.26
C LYS A 182 -37.81 2.77 4.46
N GLN A 183 -38.58 3.74 4.96
CA GLN A 183 -38.71 5.05 4.33
C GLN A 183 -37.36 5.79 4.27
N HIS A 184 -36.56 5.72 5.34
CA HIS A 184 -35.21 6.29 5.37
C HIS A 184 -34.25 5.58 4.42
N VAL A 185 -34.31 4.24 4.33
CA VAL A 185 -33.53 3.48 3.34
C VAL A 185 -33.85 3.95 1.92
N GLN A 186 -35.13 4.08 1.58
CA GLN A 186 -35.56 4.58 0.27
C GLN A 186 -35.08 6.00 0.00
N TYR A 187 -35.04 6.87 1.03
CA TYR A 187 -34.46 8.20 0.92
C TYR A 187 -32.95 8.14 0.60
N PHE A 188 -32.18 7.37 1.37
CA PHE A 188 -30.74 7.22 1.15
C PHE A 188 -30.42 6.69 -0.24
N MET A 189 -31.18 5.71 -0.73
CA MET A 189 -31.07 5.21 -2.10
C MET A 189 -31.30 6.30 -3.15
N LYS A 190 -32.30 7.17 -2.97
CA LYS A 190 -32.58 8.28 -3.90
C LYS A 190 -31.47 9.34 -3.87
N SER A 191 -30.83 9.54 -2.72
CA SER A 191 -29.70 10.45 -2.55
C SER A 191 -28.33 9.84 -2.92
N GLU A 192 -28.31 8.60 -3.46
CA GLU A 192 -27.09 7.85 -3.78
C GLU A 192 -26.18 7.53 -2.57
N SER A 193 -26.70 7.64 -1.34
CA SER A 193 -26.05 7.18 -0.12
C SER A 193 -26.19 5.67 0.06
N TYR A 194 -25.55 4.93 -0.83
CA TYR A 194 -25.72 3.49 -0.93
C TYR A 194 -25.15 2.71 0.27
N VAL A 195 -24.02 3.14 0.82
CA VAL A 195 -23.38 2.46 1.96
C VAL A 195 -24.27 2.50 3.19
N THR A 196 -24.85 3.66 3.48
CA THR A 196 -25.76 3.87 4.61
C THR A 196 -27.07 3.10 4.41
N ALA A 197 -27.61 3.13 3.19
CA ALA A 197 -28.80 2.35 2.84
C ALA A 197 -28.58 0.85 3.07
N VAL A 198 -27.47 0.28 2.56
CA VAL A 198 -27.14 -1.15 2.73
C VAL A 198 -26.93 -1.47 4.21
N ALA A 199 -26.22 -0.65 4.97
CA ALA A 199 -26.01 -0.86 6.40
C ALA A 199 -27.33 -0.95 7.19
N LEU A 200 -28.30 -0.07 6.89
CA LEU A 200 -29.63 -0.12 7.51
C LEU A 200 -30.42 -1.37 7.07
N MET A 201 -30.35 -1.72 5.78
CA MET A 201 -31.05 -2.88 5.24
C MET A 201 -30.57 -4.19 5.88
N THR A 202 -29.26 -4.40 5.91
CA THR A 202 -28.67 -5.63 6.45
C THR A 202 -28.87 -5.73 7.96
N ARG A 203 -28.67 -4.62 8.68
CA ARG A 203 -28.77 -4.59 10.15
C ARG A 203 -30.19 -4.83 10.66
N PHE A 204 -31.18 -4.25 10.01
CA PHE A 204 -32.57 -4.33 10.44
C PHE A 204 -33.39 -5.33 9.63
N SER A 205 -32.77 -6.09 8.73
CA SER A 205 -33.42 -7.05 7.85
C SER A 205 -34.56 -6.43 7.02
N ILE A 206 -34.29 -5.30 6.37
CA ILE A 206 -35.28 -4.58 5.55
C ILE A 206 -35.12 -5.02 4.10
N GLN A 207 -36.14 -5.70 3.56
CA GLN A 207 -36.23 -6.05 2.15
C GLN A 207 -37.11 -5.03 1.43
N CYS A 208 -36.50 -4.22 0.56
CA CYS A 208 -37.21 -3.18 -0.21
C CYS A 208 -36.69 -3.01 -1.64
N CYS A 209 -35.84 -3.92 -2.13
CA CYS A 209 -35.16 -3.79 -3.40
C CYS A 209 -35.02 -5.13 -4.11
N ASP A 210 -34.89 -5.07 -5.43
CA ASP A 210 -34.64 -6.20 -6.32
C ASP A 210 -33.25 -6.11 -6.96
N GLU A 211 -32.98 -6.96 -7.96
CA GLU A 211 -31.74 -6.97 -8.75
C GLU A 211 -31.36 -5.58 -9.30
N SER A 212 -32.33 -4.70 -9.60
CA SER A 212 -32.04 -3.38 -10.18
C SER A 212 -31.17 -2.52 -9.24
N PHE A 213 -31.26 -2.75 -7.92
CA PHE A 213 -30.43 -2.07 -6.95
C PHE A 213 -28.97 -2.53 -7.01
N LEU A 214 -28.72 -3.82 -7.23
CA LEU A 214 -27.36 -4.35 -7.43
C LEU A 214 -26.66 -3.67 -8.60
N ILE A 215 -27.38 -3.49 -9.71
CA ILE A 215 -26.85 -2.83 -10.91
C ILE A 215 -26.47 -1.38 -10.58
N LYS A 216 -27.28 -0.67 -9.79
CA LYS A 216 -26.96 0.70 -9.32
C LYS A 216 -25.71 0.72 -8.42
N LEU A 217 -25.56 -0.24 -7.50
CA LEU A 217 -24.39 -0.33 -6.62
C LEU A 217 -23.11 -0.56 -7.42
N ILE A 218 -23.13 -1.48 -8.38
CA ILE A 218 -21.98 -1.78 -9.25
C ILE A 218 -21.66 -0.59 -10.14
N GLY A 219 -22.67 0.04 -10.75
CA GLY A 219 -22.52 1.24 -11.58
C GLY A 219 -21.94 2.43 -10.80
N GLY A 220 -22.34 2.59 -9.54
CA GLY A 220 -21.80 3.57 -8.59
C GLY A 220 -20.43 3.21 -8.01
N LYS A 221 -19.81 2.10 -8.45
CA LYS A 221 -18.53 1.56 -7.95
C LYS A 221 -18.55 1.25 -6.44
N GLN A 222 -19.72 0.99 -5.87
CA GLN A 222 -19.91 0.64 -4.46
C GLN A 222 -19.82 -0.89 -4.25
N TYR A 223 -18.69 -1.48 -4.64
CA TYR A 223 -18.51 -2.94 -4.70
C TYR A 223 -18.70 -3.64 -3.36
N LYS A 224 -18.15 -3.07 -2.27
CA LYS A 224 -18.32 -3.65 -0.92
C LYS A 224 -19.78 -3.64 -0.46
N ALA A 225 -20.48 -2.53 -0.69
CA ALA A 225 -21.90 -2.44 -0.37
C ALA A 225 -22.73 -3.41 -1.22
N ALA A 226 -22.35 -3.63 -2.49
CA ALA A 226 -22.97 -4.63 -3.36
C ALA A 226 -22.79 -6.06 -2.81
N GLU A 227 -21.58 -6.39 -2.37
CA GLU A 227 -21.25 -7.70 -1.78
C GLU A 227 -22.00 -7.93 -0.46
N GLU A 228 -22.00 -6.94 0.44
CA GLU A 228 -22.74 -6.99 1.70
C GLU A 228 -24.24 -7.14 1.50
N TRP A 229 -24.81 -6.38 0.55
CA TRP A 229 -26.22 -6.48 0.22
C TRP A 229 -26.59 -7.82 -0.42
N ALA A 230 -25.77 -8.33 -1.35
CA ALA A 230 -25.99 -9.63 -1.96
C ALA A 230 -25.94 -10.77 -0.93
N ALA A 231 -25.01 -10.70 0.03
CA ALA A 231 -24.93 -11.65 1.14
C ALA A 231 -26.21 -11.66 1.99
N PHE A 232 -26.76 -10.48 2.26
CA PHE A 232 -28.02 -10.33 2.99
C PHE A 232 -29.23 -10.90 2.22
N MET A 233 -29.27 -10.72 0.90
CA MET A 233 -30.36 -11.23 0.05
C MET A 233 -30.30 -12.77 -0.12
N GLY A 234 -29.12 -13.36 0.01
CA GLY A 234 -28.90 -14.81 -0.02
C GLY A 234 -28.19 -15.31 -1.28
N LYS A 235 -28.06 -16.65 -1.37
CA LYS A 235 -27.20 -17.34 -2.36
C LYS A 235 -27.49 -16.92 -3.81
N GLU A 236 -28.77 -16.80 -4.20
CA GLU A 236 -29.16 -16.38 -5.56
C GLU A 236 -28.56 -15.02 -5.95
N MET A 237 -28.53 -14.07 -5.01
CA MET A 237 -27.98 -12.74 -5.28
C MET A 237 -26.45 -12.75 -5.32
N ILE A 238 -25.81 -13.65 -4.56
CA ILE A 238 -24.36 -13.89 -4.63
C ILE A 238 -23.96 -14.44 -6.01
N ILE A 239 -24.73 -15.39 -6.56
CA ILE A 239 -24.50 -15.93 -7.92
C ILE A 239 -24.61 -14.79 -8.95
N LEU A 240 -25.62 -13.93 -8.79
CA LEU A 240 -25.85 -12.82 -9.70
C LEU A 240 -24.73 -11.77 -9.68
N ILE A 241 -24.23 -11.36 -8.51
CA ILE A 241 -23.10 -10.41 -8.42
C ILE A 241 -21.82 -11.01 -9.01
N ILE A 242 -21.57 -12.33 -8.82
CA ILE A 242 -20.44 -13.02 -9.44
C ILE A 242 -20.55 -12.94 -10.97
N GLN A 243 -21.73 -13.26 -11.53
CA GLN A 243 -21.96 -13.15 -12.99
C GLN A 243 -21.69 -11.72 -13.50
N LYS A 244 -22.21 -10.70 -12.82
CA LYS A 244 -21.95 -9.30 -13.20
C LYS A 244 -20.47 -8.95 -13.12
N TYR A 245 -19.74 -9.44 -12.11
CA TYR A 245 -18.29 -9.25 -11.99
C TYR A 245 -17.52 -9.91 -13.13
N LEU A 246 -17.96 -11.06 -13.63
CA LEU A 246 -17.38 -11.70 -14.82
C LEU A 246 -17.62 -10.84 -16.07
N ASP A 247 -18.84 -10.33 -16.25
CA ASP A 247 -19.20 -9.46 -17.39
C ASP A 247 -18.32 -8.19 -17.44
N VAL A 248 -18.01 -7.59 -16.27
CA VAL A 248 -17.12 -6.41 -16.17
C VAL A 248 -15.63 -6.76 -16.00
N LYS A 249 -15.24 -8.03 -16.16
CA LYS A 249 -13.85 -8.54 -16.03
C LYS A 249 -13.19 -8.29 -14.66
N MET A 250 -13.98 -8.21 -13.59
CA MET A 250 -13.52 -8.15 -12.19
C MET A 250 -13.22 -9.55 -11.62
N LEU A 251 -12.36 -10.29 -12.32
CA LEU A 251 -12.10 -11.72 -12.06
C LEU A 251 -11.55 -12.02 -10.66
N LYS A 252 -10.80 -11.08 -10.06
CA LYS A 252 -10.29 -11.24 -8.68
C LYS A 252 -11.43 -11.28 -7.67
N SER A 253 -12.31 -10.29 -7.72
CA SER A 253 -13.46 -10.18 -6.81
C SER A 253 -14.44 -11.33 -7.02
N ALA A 254 -14.68 -11.73 -8.29
CA ALA A 254 -15.47 -12.91 -8.60
C ALA A 254 -14.89 -14.19 -7.94
N ASN A 255 -13.58 -14.43 -8.09
CA ASN A 255 -12.92 -15.60 -7.49
C ASN A 255 -12.88 -15.56 -5.95
N GLU A 256 -12.81 -14.37 -5.35
CA GLU A 256 -12.89 -14.21 -3.89
C GLU A 256 -14.27 -14.60 -3.37
N LEU A 257 -15.35 -14.15 -4.03
CA LEU A 257 -16.72 -14.52 -3.66
C LEU A 257 -17.00 -16.02 -3.88
N VAL A 258 -16.58 -16.59 -5.02
CA VAL A 258 -16.73 -18.03 -5.29
C VAL A 258 -16.11 -18.87 -4.18
N LYS A 259 -14.94 -18.47 -3.67
CA LYS A 259 -14.28 -19.16 -2.55
C LYS A 259 -14.96 -18.91 -1.21
N GLN A 260 -15.45 -17.70 -0.97
CA GLN A 260 -16.07 -17.33 0.30
C GLN A 260 -17.40 -18.08 0.53
N TYR A 261 -18.15 -18.34 -0.54
CA TYR A 261 -19.48 -18.96 -0.48
C TYR A 261 -19.50 -20.40 -1.01
N ASP A 262 -18.33 -21.03 -1.21
CA ASP A 262 -18.17 -22.40 -1.70
C ASP A 262 -18.92 -22.70 -3.01
N LEU A 263 -18.89 -21.77 -3.97
CA LEU A 263 -19.62 -21.84 -5.25
C LEU A 263 -18.75 -22.36 -6.41
N ALA A 264 -17.80 -23.24 -6.13
CA ALA A 264 -16.87 -23.75 -7.13
C ALA A 264 -17.55 -24.66 -8.16
N GLU A 265 -18.66 -25.31 -7.81
CA GLU A 265 -19.44 -26.15 -8.73
C GLU A 265 -20.25 -25.31 -9.71
N GLU A 266 -20.82 -24.19 -9.27
CA GLU A 266 -21.56 -23.27 -10.12
C GLU A 266 -20.65 -22.44 -11.04
N PHE A 267 -19.40 -22.21 -10.62
CA PHE A 267 -18.42 -21.38 -11.32
C PHE A 267 -17.04 -22.06 -11.47
N PRO A 268 -16.96 -23.21 -12.18
CA PRO A 268 -15.73 -24.01 -12.24
C PRO A 268 -14.56 -23.28 -12.90
N ASP A 269 -14.85 -22.41 -13.89
CA ASP A 269 -13.84 -21.74 -14.70
C ASP A 269 -13.29 -20.45 -14.07
N VAL A 270 -13.97 -19.87 -13.08
CA VAL A 270 -13.65 -18.52 -12.56
C VAL A 270 -12.25 -18.47 -11.94
N ASN A 271 -11.85 -19.52 -11.22
CA ASN A 271 -10.51 -19.61 -10.64
C ASN A 271 -9.44 -19.69 -11.74
N TYR A 272 -9.69 -20.44 -12.82
CA TYR A 272 -8.78 -20.52 -13.96
C TYR A 272 -8.67 -19.17 -14.66
N LEU A 273 -9.80 -18.54 -15.04
CA LEU A 273 -9.83 -17.22 -15.70
C LEU A 273 -9.12 -16.14 -14.88
N TYR A 274 -9.30 -16.15 -13.56
CA TYR A 274 -8.57 -15.23 -12.66
C TYR A 274 -7.06 -15.47 -12.71
N LYS A 275 -6.62 -16.73 -12.62
CA LYS A 275 -5.19 -17.07 -12.68
C LYS A 275 -4.60 -16.71 -14.04
N GLU A 276 -5.28 -17.03 -15.13
CA GLU A 276 -4.89 -16.69 -16.50
C GLU A 276 -4.73 -15.17 -16.68
N SER A 277 -5.72 -14.38 -16.29
CA SER A 277 -5.64 -12.91 -16.33
C SER A 277 -4.52 -12.36 -15.45
N SER A 278 -4.28 -12.96 -14.29
CA SER A 278 -3.17 -12.60 -13.41
C SER A 278 -1.81 -12.92 -14.04
N LEU A 279 -1.68 -14.05 -14.74
CA LEU A 279 -0.46 -14.44 -15.44
C LEU A 279 -0.16 -13.51 -16.60
N LYS A 280 -1.16 -13.19 -17.42
CA LYS A 280 -1.02 -12.24 -18.52
C LYS A 280 -0.48 -10.89 -18.03
N LYS A 281 -1.03 -10.35 -16.94
CA LYS A 281 -0.54 -9.10 -16.33
C LYS A 281 0.89 -9.18 -15.79
N LEU A 282 1.35 -10.35 -15.36
CA LEU A 282 2.74 -10.56 -14.92
C LEU A 282 3.68 -10.63 -16.12
N ALA A 283 3.30 -11.37 -17.16
CA ALA A 283 4.04 -11.48 -18.42
C ALA A 283 4.21 -10.13 -19.12
N GLU A 284 3.14 -9.34 -19.23
CA GLU A 284 3.19 -7.96 -19.79
C GLU A 284 4.15 -7.04 -19.03
N LYS A 285 4.39 -7.32 -17.74
CA LYS A 285 5.33 -6.56 -16.90
C LYS A 285 6.76 -7.12 -16.91
N GLY A 286 6.99 -8.23 -17.62
CA GLY A 286 8.25 -8.97 -17.66
C GLY A 286 8.56 -9.75 -16.37
N CYS A 287 7.57 -10.01 -15.51
CA CYS A 287 7.73 -10.70 -14.23
C CYS A 287 7.62 -12.23 -14.39
N TRP A 288 8.46 -12.82 -15.24
CA TRP A 288 8.31 -14.21 -15.69
C TRP A 288 8.47 -15.25 -14.59
N ASP A 289 9.44 -15.09 -13.69
CA ASP A 289 9.68 -16.07 -12.63
C ASP A 289 8.50 -16.13 -11.63
N VAL A 290 7.84 -15.00 -11.38
CA VAL A 290 6.61 -14.94 -10.57
C VAL A 290 5.46 -15.63 -11.28
N ALA A 291 5.34 -15.40 -12.59
CA ALA A 291 4.31 -16.03 -13.40
C ALA A 291 4.51 -17.55 -13.42
N GLU A 292 5.75 -18.01 -13.56
CA GLU A 292 6.13 -19.43 -13.51
C GLU A 292 5.75 -20.07 -12.17
N VAL A 293 6.14 -19.46 -11.04
CA VAL A 293 5.77 -19.93 -9.70
C VAL A 293 4.24 -20.06 -9.54
N ARG A 294 3.47 -19.14 -10.13
CA ARG A 294 2.01 -19.12 -10.05
C ARG A 294 1.36 -20.15 -10.98
N ALA A 295 2.00 -20.48 -12.10
CA ALA A 295 1.56 -21.49 -13.07
C ALA A 295 2.01 -22.92 -12.70
N LYS A 296 3.05 -23.09 -11.89
CA LYS A 296 3.73 -24.38 -11.60
C LYS A 296 2.83 -25.59 -11.29
N LYS A 297 1.65 -25.36 -10.71
CA LYS A 297 0.71 -26.43 -10.32
C LYS A 297 -0.32 -26.80 -11.39
N ASP A 298 -0.32 -26.12 -12.53
CA ASP A 298 -1.37 -26.20 -13.54
C ASP A 298 -0.74 -26.18 -14.95
N THR A 299 -0.76 -27.32 -15.62
CA THR A 299 -0.13 -27.51 -16.93
C THR A 299 -0.68 -26.54 -17.97
N LYS A 300 -1.99 -26.27 -17.98
CA LYS A 300 -2.62 -25.34 -18.94
C LYS A 300 -2.15 -23.91 -18.74
N LEU A 301 -1.99 -23.49 -17.48
CA LEU A 301 -1.44 -22.17 -17.17
C LEU A 301 0.05 -22.06 -17.51
N MET A 302 0.80 -23.16 -17.42
CA MET A 302 2.20 -23.19 -17.86
C MET A 302 2.31 -23.10 -19.37
N GLU A 303 1.51 -23.88 -20.11
CA GLU A 303 1.37 -23.78 -21.57
C GLU A 303 1.02 -22.36 -22.01
N TYR A 304 0.06 -21.72 -21.33
CA TYR A 304 -0.29 -20.32 -21.58
C TYR A 304 0.87 -19.36 -21.31
N LEU A 305 1.67 -19.59 -20.28
CA LEU A 305 2.86 -18.79 -19.99
C LEU A 305 3.92 -18.92 -21.09
N VAL A 306 4.12 -20.13 -21.62
CA VAL A 306 5.02 -20.38 -22.76
C VAL A 306 4.53 -19.62 -24.00
N TYR A 307 3.24 -19.70 -24.30
CA TYR A 307 2.63 -18.93 -25.41
C TYR A 307 2.86 -17.42 -25.24
N LEU A 308 2.64 -16.86 -24.04
CA LEU A 308 2.89 -15.45 -23.76
C LEU A 308 4.37 -15.05 -23.94
N ALA A 309 5.31 -15.91 -23.53
CA ALA A 309 6.74 -15.68 -23.71
C ALA A 309 7.13 -15.67 -25.19
N MET A 310 6.57 -16.60 -25.97
CA MET A 310 6.77 -16.70 -27.41
C MET A 310 6.22 -15.47 -28.15
N GLU A 311 4.98 -15.05 -27.87
CA GLU A 311 4.39 -13.84 -28.47
C GLU A 311 5.18 -12.56 -28.11
N ALA A 312 5.77 -12.52 -26.92
CA ALA A 312 6.58 -11.39 -26.48
C ALA A 312 8.05 -11.44 -26.97
N GLY A 313 8.42 -12.47 -27.74
CA GLY A 313 9.76 -12.64 -28.34
C GLY A 313 10.84 -13.10 -27.36
N TYR A 314 10.48 -13.61 -26.17
CA TYR A 314 11.43 -14.09 -25.17
C TYR A 314 11.76 -15.59 -25.38
N MET A 315 12.36 -15.92 -26.52
CA MET A 315 12.66 -17.32 -26.90
C MET A 315 13.53 -18.06 -25.87
N GLU A 316 14.49 -17.37 -25.25
CA GLU A 316 15.29 -17.95 -24.16
C GLU A 316 14.42 -18.44 -22.98
N LYS A 317 13.35 -17.71 -22.64
CA LYS A 317 12.42 -18.12 -21.57
C LYS A 317 11.50 -19.24 -22.05
N VAL A 318 11.15 -19.28 -23.33
CA VAL A 318 10.41 -20.41 -23.94
C VAL A 318 11.22 -21.69 -23.81
N ASP A 319 12.49 -21.67 -24.21
CA ASP A 319 13.38 -22.83 -24.13
C ASP A 319 13.55 -23.32 -22.69
N GLU A 320 13.77 -22.40 -21.74
CA GLU A 320 13.89 -22.71 -20.30
C GLU A 320 12.61 -23.36 -19.75
N LEU A 321 11.43 -22.81 -20.07
CA LEU A 321 10.16 -23.34 -19.59
C LEU A 321 9.86 -24.72 -20.23
N CYS A 322 10.19 -24.89 -21.50
CA CYS A 322 10.06 -26.17 -22.19
C CYS A 322 10.91 -27.25 -21.54
N GLU A 323 12.21 -26.99 -21.36
CA GLU A 323 13.14 -27.95 -20.77
C GLU A 323 12.75 -28.29 -19.32
N ARG A 324 12.38 -27.27 -18.52
CA ARG A 324 12.04 -27.45 -17.10
C ARG A 324 10.74 -28.22 -16.88
N TYR A 325 9.77 -28.09 -17.79
CA TYR A 325 8.42 -28.64 -17.62
C TYR A 325 8.03 -29.67 -18.69
N SER A 326 8.98 -30.08 -19.55
CA SER A 326 8.78 -31.05 -20.65
C SER A 326 7.64 -30.65 -21.60
N LEU A 327 7.63 -29.39 -22.05
CA LEU A 327 6.60 -28.81 -22.92
C LEU A 327 7.01 -28.70 -24.40
N GLU A 328 8.04 -29.44 -24.83
CA GLU A 328 8.59 -29.36 -26.19
C GLU A 328 7.57 -29.77 -27.27
N GLY A 329 6.66 -30.68 -26.94
CA GLY A 329 5.57 -31.10 -27.83
C GLY A 329 4.52 -30.00 -28.06
N TYR A 330 4.27 -29.16 -27.06
CA TYR A 330 3.32 -28.06 -27.14
C TYR A 330 3.84 -26.93 -28.05
N VAL A 331 5.10 -26.53 -27.89
CA VAL A 331 5.71 -25.49 -28.74
C VAL A 331 5.78 -25.90 -30.20
N LYS A 332 6.13 -27.16 -30.48
CA LYS A 332 6.10 -27.72 -31.85
C LYS A 332 4.71 -27.72 -32.48
N SER A 333 3.64 -27.73 -31.67
CA SER A 333 2.27 -27.63 -32.18
C SER A 333 1.83 -26.20 -32.51
N LEU A 334 2.49 -25.19 -31.93
CA LEU A 334 2.14 -23.78 -32.09
C LEU A 334 2.87 -23.08 -33.23
N VAL A 335 4.00 -23.63 -33.69
CA VAL A 335 4.89 -22.99 -34.68
C VAL A 335 4.94 -23.83 -35.97
N PRO A 336 4.34 -23.38 -37.07
CA PRO A 336 4.78 -23.77 -38.41
C PRO A 336 6.21 -23.29 -38.61
N GLU A 337 7.08 -24.13 -39.18
CA GLU A 337 8.52 -23.88 -39.35
C GLU A 337 8.85 -22.44 -39.80
N GLU A 338 9.80 -21.84 -39.08
CA GLU A 338 10.53 -20.60 -39.40
C GLU A 338 9.75 -19.25 -39.34
N VAL A 339 9.41 -18.80 -38.12
CA VAL A 339 9.30 -17.35 -37.84
C VAL A 339 10.46 -16.94 -36.94
N MET A 340 11.59 -16.61 -37.56
CA MET A 340 12.70 -15.92 -36.90
C MET A 340 12.29 -14.46 -36.66
N CYS A 341 11.66 -14.18 -35.52
CA CYS A 341 11.42 -12.81 -35.09
C CYS A 341 12.77 -12.20 -34.70
N GLN A 342 13.23 -11.17 -35.42
CA GLN A 342 14.43 -10.43 -35.04
C GLN A 342 14.23 -9.85 -33.63
N SER A 343 15.21 -10.06 -32.75
CA SER A 343 15.11 -9.60 -31.36
C SER A 343 15.02 -8.07 -31.29
N ASP A 344 13.90 -7.57 -30.75
CA ASP A 344 13.68 -6.16 -30.37
C ASP A 344 14.54 -5.70 -29.17
N TYR A 345 15.32 -6.62 -28.60
CA TYR A 345 16.13 -6.41 -27.41
C TYR A 345 17.63 -6.32 -27.73
N LEU A 346 18.34 -5.57 -26.90
CA LEU A 346 19.78 -5.40 -27.00
C LEU A 346 20.50 -6.72 -26.69
N GLU A 347 21.44 -7.11 -27.54
CA GLU A 347 22.23 -8.33 -27.38
C GLU A 347 23.61 -8.00 -26.82
N LEU A 348 24.07 -8.83 -25.89
CA LEU A 348 25.36 -8.65 -25.22
C LEU A 348 26.55 -8.78 -26.17
N LYS A 349 26.44 -9.63 -27.20
CA LYS A 349 27.48 -9.82 -28.24
C LYS A 349 27.70 -8.58 -29.10
N LYS A 350 26.71 -7.69 -29.14
CA LYS A 350 26.91 -6.43 -29.84
C LYS A 350 27.87 -5.58 -29.01
N LEU A 351 27.88 -5.64 -27.65
CA LEU A 351 28.60 -4.77 -26.67
C LEU A 351 30.11 -4.78 -26.92
N ILE A 352 30.69 -3.60 -27.15
CA ILE A 352 32.15 -3.42 -27.30
C ILE A 352 32.75 -3.35 -25.89
N LEU A 353 32.63 -4.44 -25.14
CA LEU A 353 33.29 -4.64 -23.86
C LEU A 353 34.55 -5.46 -24.11
N GLU A 354 35.68 -5.00 -23.60
CA GLU A 354 36.93 -5.77 -23.62
C GLU A 354 36.80 -7.00 -22.71
N GLU A 355 36.12 -6.85 -21.56
CA GLU A 355 36.04 -7.89 -20.54
C GLU A 355 34.84 -7.71 -19.58
N ILE A 356 34.25 -8.82 -19.13
CA ILE A 356 33.30 -8.87 -18.01
C ILE A 356 33.93 -9.75 -16.94
N VAL A 357 34.14 -9.18 -15.75
CA VAL A 357 34.83 -9.83 -14.63
C VAL A 357 33.83 -10.11 -13.53
N TRP A 358 33.65 -11.39 -13.20
CA TRP A 358 32.96 -11.80 -11.99
C TRP A 358 33.94 -11.66 -10.82
N VAL A 359 33.56 -10.92 -9.78
CA VAL A 359 34.41 -10.60 -8.64
C VAL A 359 33.81 -11.22 -7.40
N ASP A 360 34.38 -12.34 -6.97
CA ASP A 360 33.88 -13.07 -5.81
C ASP A 360 34.97 -13.52 -4.84
N GLU A 361 36.23 -13.15 -5.12
CA GLU A 361 37.38 -13.28 -4.20
C GLU A 361 38.00 -11.93 -3.84
N ILE A 362 38.64 -11.84 -2.66
CA ILE A 362 39.24 -10.59 -2.15
C ILE A 362 40.37 -10.05 -3.04
N ASN A 363 41.17 -10.93 -3.66
CA ASN A 363 42.24 -10.51 -4.58
C ASN A 363 41.69 -9.85 -5.84
N GLU A 364 40.57 -10.37 -6.35
CA GLU A 364 39.85 -9.81 -7.49
C GLU A 364 39.19 -8.48 -7.11
N LEU A 365 38.61 -8.38 -5.91
CA LEU A 365 38.07 -7.14 -5.36
C LEU A 365 39.12 -6.03 -5.31
N LEU A 366 40.34 -6.33 -4.84
CA LEU A 366 41.44 -5.37 -4.81
C LEU A 366 41.88 -4.93 -6.21
N SER A 367 41.95 -5.88 -7.15
CA SER A 367 42.32 -5.63 -8.54
C SER A 367 41.28 -4.78 -9.26
N ALA A 368 40.00 -5.12 -9.11
CA ALA A 368 38.87 -4.37 -9.65
C ALA A 368 38.80 -2.96 -9.06
N THR A 369 39.00 -2.81 -7.75
CA THR A 369 39.03 -1.49 -7.08
C THR A 369 40.12 -0.59 -7.66
N SER A 370 41.34 -1.13 -7.83
CA SER A 370 42.47 -0.38 -8.38
C SER A 370 42.21 0.08 -9.81
N TYR A 371 41.55 -0.74 -10.62
CA TYR A 371 41.12 -0.37 -11.97
C TYR A 371 40.05 0.74 -11.93
N ILE A 372 39.01 0.57 -11.11
CA ILE A 372 37.88 1.51 -11.03
C ILE A 372 38.32 2.89 -10.54
N GLU A 373 39.28 2.98 -9.61
CA GLU A 373 39.82 4.26 -9.14
C GLU A 373 40.51 5.08 -10.23
N ALA A 374 41.03 4.43 -11.26
CA ALA A 374 41.63 5.11 -12.41
C ALA A 374 40.56 5.66 -13.37
N CYS A 375 39.32 5.19 -13.29
CA CYS A 375 38.22 5.64 -14.13
C CYS A 375 37.70 7.02 -13.68
N LYS A 376 37.26 7.83 -14.63
CA LYS A 376 36.60 9.12 -14.34
C LYS A 376 35.09 9.01 -14.18
N ILE A 377 34.48 8.06 -14.90
CA ILE A 377 33.04 7.85 -14.95
C ILE A 377 32.79 6.36 -14.90
N ILE A 378 31.85 5.93 -14.06
CA ILE A 378 31.39 4.55 -13.97
C ILE A 378 29.85 4.49 -13.95
N GLY A 379 29.29 3.42 -14.51
CA GLY A 379 27.90 3.03 -14.33
C GLY A 379 27.76 2.11 -13.12
N VAL A 380 26.69 2.28 -12.34
CA VAL A 380 26.38 1.46 -11.17
C VAL A 380 24.93 0.98 -11.26
N ASP A 381 24.73 -0.31 -11.00
CA ASP A 381 23.42 -0.96 -10.89
C ASP A 381 23.45 -2.05 -9.81
N CYS A 382 22.32 -2.41 -9.24
CA CYS A 382 22.22 -3.37 -8.13
C CYS A 382 21.08 -4.34 -8.38
N GLU A 383 21.30 -5.61 -8.03
CA GLU A 383 20.27 -6.64 -8.16
C GLU A 383 20.09 -7.38 -6.83
N TRP A 384 18.83 -7.66 -6.50
CA TRP A 384 18.43 -8.35 -5.27
C TRP A 384 17.21 -9.23 -5.52
N LYS A 385 17.03 -10.25 -4.68
CA LYS A 385 15.85 -11.10 -4.74
C LYS A 385 14.59 -10.26 -4.45
N PRO A 386 13.59 -10.28 -5.32
CA PRO A 386 12.34 -9.55 -5.08
C PRO A 386 11.47 -10.21 -4.00
N ASN A 387 10.81 -9.38 -3.20
CA ASN A 387 9.87 -9.83 -2.17
C ASN A 387 8.43 -9.72 -2.65
N TYR A 388 7.74 -10.86 -2.62
CA TYR A 388 6.34 -10.97 -3.07
C TYR A 388 5.35 -11.17 -1.92
N GLU A 389 5.84 -11.46 -0.72
CA GLU A 389 5.03 -11.59 0.48
C GLU A 389 4.86 -10.24 1.17
N LYS A 390 3.61 -9.81 1.31
CA LYS A 390 3.28 -8.54 1.94
C LYS A 390 3.66 -8.57 3.42
N GLY A 391 4.59 -7.70 3.83
CA GLY A 391 5.08 -7.62 5.21
C GLY A 391 6.38 -8.40 5.49
N SER A 392 6.95 -9.06 4.47
CA SER A 392 8.29 -9.66 4.56
C SER A 392 9.38 -8.59 4.71
N ARG A 393 10.50 -8.96 5.36
CA ARG A 393 11.68 -8.09 5.46
C ARG A 393 12.32 -7.94 4.08
N PRO A 394 12.82 -6.75 3.70
CA PRO A 394 13.52 -6.55 2.43
C PRO A 394 14.73 -7.49 2.31
N ASN A 395 14.89 -8.13 1.15
CA ASN A 395 16.05 -8.97 0.86
C ASN A 395 17.30 -8.13 0.65
N LYS A 396 18.47 -8.75 0.82
CA LYS A 396 19.73 -8.03 0.69
C LYS A 396 20.10 -7.82 -0.78
N VAL A 397 20.87 -6.77 -1.06
CA VAL A 397 21.54 -6.62 -2.36
C VAL A 397 22.47 -7.81 -2.56
N ALA A 398 22.24 -8.59 -3.61
CA ALA A 398 23.00 -9.81 -3.86
C ALA A 398 24.24 -9.53 -4.71
N ILE A 399 24.11 -8.64 -5.70
CA ILE A 399 25.21 -8.20 -6.56
C ILE A 399 25.17 -6.70 -6.79
N ILE A 400 26.35 -6.10 -6.93
CA ILE A 400 26.52 -4.74 -7.47
C ILE A 400 27.32 -4.83 -8.77
N GLN A 401 26.84 -4.14 -9.79
CA GLN A 401 27.45 -4.08 -11.10
C GLN A 401 28.13 -2.72 -11.23
N ILE A 402 29.40 -2.71 -11.64
CA ILE A 402 30.13 -1.48 -11.94
C ILE A 402 30.75 -1.60 -13.32
N ALA A 403 30.41 -0.70 -14.23
CA ALA A 403 31.01 -0.67 -15.56
C ALA A 403 31.76 0.61 -15.84
N SER A 404 32.96 0.47 -16.42
CA SER A 404 33.66 1.53 -17.13
C SER A 404 33.24 1.54 -18.61
N ASP A 405 33.96 2.30 -19.44
CA ASP A 405 33.80 2.26 -20.89
C ASP A 405 34.43 1.03 -21.57
N LYS A 406 35.19 0.22 -20.83
CA LYS A 406 35.92 -0.95 -21.35
C LYS A 406 35.62 -2.25 -20.64
N LYS A 407 35.41 -2.21 -19.32
CA LYS A 407 35.23 -3.39 -18.48
C LYS A 407 33.97 -3.27 -17.64
N ALA A 408 33.29 -4.39 -17.44
CA ALA A 408 32.22 -4.51 -16.46
C ALA A 408 32.63 -5.46 -15.35
N PHE A 409 32.33 -5.11 -14.11
CA PHE A 409 32.59 -5.92 -12.92
C PHE A 409 31.27 -6.26 -12.27
N ILE A 410 31.08 -7.55 -11.95
CA ILE A 410 29.92 -8.02 -11.21
C ILE A 410 30.43 -8.54 -9.87
N PHE A 411 30.17 -7.78 -8.80
CA PHE A 411 30.63 -8.11 -7.45
C PHE A 411 29.57 -8.94 -6.73
N ASP A 412 29.95 -10.12 -6.27
CA ASP A 412 29.12 -10.95 -5.39
C ASP A 412 29.17 -10.42 -3.96
N LEU A 413 28.26 -9.49 -3.63
CA LEU A 413 28.25 -8.84 -2.32
C LEU A 413 27.91 -9.80 -1.17
N ILE A 414 27.24 -10.92 -1.45
CA ILE A 414 26.96 -11.93 -0.42
C ILE A 414 28.27 -12.61 -0.03
N LYS A 415 28.96 -13.20 -1.00
CA LYS A 415 30.22 -13.92 -0.76
C LYS A 415 31.31 -12.99 -0.22
N LEU A 416 31.53 -11.83 -0.85
CA LEU A 416 32.58 -10.89 -0.42
C LEU A 416 32.36 -10.34 1.00
N TYR A 417 31.10 -10.14 1.40
CA TYR A 417 30.76 -9.72 2.76
C TYR A 417 31.00 -10.83 3.79
N GLU A 418 30.68 -12.08 3.44
CA GLU A 418 30.92 -13.24 4.29
C GLU A 418 32.42 -13.51 4.47
N ASP A 419 33.21 -13.35 3.41
CA ASP A 419 34.66 -13.61 3.41
C ASP A 419 35.45 -12.54 4.18
N ASP A 420 35.32 -11.26 3.80
CA ASP A 420 36.00 -10.16 4.50
C ASP A 420 35.21 -8.83 4.39
N PRO A 421 34.33 -8.54 5.37
CA PRO A 421 33.54 -7.31 5.36
C PRO A 421 34.39 -6.04 5.51
N LYS A 422 35.59 -6.14 6.11
CA LYS A 422 36.49 -4.99 6.26
C LYS A 422 37.18 -4.67 4.95
N ALA A 423 37.62 -5.67 4.21
CA ALA A 423 38.18 -5.47 2.87
C ALA A 423 37.12 -4.89 1.92
N LEU A 424 35.89 -5.45 1.95
CA LEU A 424 34.76 -4.92 1.20
C LEU A 424 34.50 -3.44 1.51
N ASP A 425 34.41 -3.09 2.79
CA ASP A 425 34.19 -1.70 3.23
C ASP A 425 35.33 -0.76 2.82
N CYS A 426 36.58 -1.19 2.95
CA CYS A 426 37.73 -0.38 2.53
C CYS A 426 37.73 -0.13 1.02
N CYS A 427 37.47 -1.17 0.23
CA CYS A 427 37.46 -1.10 -1.24
C CYS A 427 36.30 -0.25 -1.75
N PHE A 428 35.08 -0.49 -1.29
CA PHE A 428 33.93 0.30 -1.75
C PHE A 428 33.96 1.74 -1.24
N ARG A 429 34.58 2.06 -0.09
CA ARG A 429 34.80 3.47 0.30
C ARG A 429 35.65 4.23 -0.72
N ARG A 430 36.70 3.59 -1.24
CA ARG A 430 37.58 4.18 -2.27
C ARG A 430 36.83 4.48 -3.57
N ILE A 431 35.77 3.72 -3.87
CA ILE A 431 34.94 3.91 -5.07
C ILE A 431 33.81 4.90 -4.76
N MET A 432 32.92 4.54 -3.83
CA MET A 432 31.64 5.22 -3.56
C MET A 432 31.81 6.61 -2.95
N CYS A 433 32.83 6.80 -2.09
CA CYS A 433 33.11 8.08 -1.44
C CYS A 433 34.12 8.95 -2.21
N SER A 434 34.63 8.51 -3.37
CA SER A 434 35.60 9.28 -4.14
C SER A 434 34.97 10.45 -4.90
N SER A 435 35.46 11.67 -4.66
CA SER A 435 35.14 12.88 -5.44
C SER A 435 35.70 12.87 -6.87
N ASN A 436 36.59 11.93 -7.19
CA ASN A 436 37.28 11.88 -8.49
C ASN A 436 36.56 11.04 -9.54
N ILE A 437 35.54 10.28 -9.12
CA ILE A 437 34.82 9.32 -9.95
C ILE A 437 33.35 9.74 -9.94
N LEU A 438 32.78 10.01 -11.13
CA LEU A 438 31.36 10.22 -11.32
C LEU A 438 30.62 8.88 -11.44
N LYS A 439 29.64 8.62 -10.57
CA LYS A 439 28.81 7.41 -10.59
C LYS A 439 27.48 7.72 -11.25
N LEU A 440 27.15 6.95 -12.27
CA LEU A 440 25.92 7.05 -13.03
C LEU A 440 25.00 5.87 -12.68
N GLY A 441 23.73 6.15 -12.40
CA GLY A 441 22.71 5.12 -12.21
C GLY A 441 21.35 5.55 -12.74
N TYR A 442 20.36 4.66 -12.70
CA TYR A 442 18.98 4.98 -13.05
C TYR A 442 18.07 4.73 -11.87
N ASN A 443 17.43 5.78 -11.34
CA ASN A 443 16.74 5.69 -10.05
C ASN A 443 17.71 5.26 -8.93
N LEU A 444 18.95 5.75 -9.01
CA LEU A 444 20.08 5.35 -8.16
C LEU A 444 19.78 5.51 -6.66
N GLN A 445 18.89 6.43 -6.30
CA GLN A 445 18.44 6.61 -4.92
C GLN A 445 17.83 5.32 -4.32
N CYS A 446 17.15 4.52 -5.14
CA CYS A 446 16.57 3.24 -4.72
C CYS A 446 17.67 2.23 -4.38
N ASP A 447 18.68 2.10 -5.24
CA ASP A 447 19.77 1.15 -5.08
C ASP A 447 20.62 1.49 -3.85
N LEU A 448 20.97 2.76 -3.67
CA LEU A 448 21.75 3.22 -2.51
C LEU A 448 20.98 3.02 -1.20
N HIS A 449 19.66 3.21 -1.22
CA HIS A 449 18.81 2.91 -0.06
C HIS A 449 18.85 1.41 0.27
N GLN A 450 18.71 0.55 -0.75
CA GLN A 450 18.75 -0.90 -0.58
C GLN A 450 20.12 -1.39 -0.08
N LEU A 451 21.22 -0.84 -0.60
CA LEU A 451 22.58 -1.12 -0.12
C LEU A 451 22.74 -0.75 1.36
N SER A 452 22.32 0.47 1.75
CA SER A 452 22.41 0.94 3.14
C SER A 452 21.59 0.11 4.13
N GLN A 453 20.47 -0.47 3.68
CA GLN A 453 19.67 -1.39 4.49
C GLN A 453 20.28 -2.80 4.57
N SER A 454 20.88 -3.26 3.48
CA SER A 454 21.43 -4.63 3.36
C SER A 454 22.69 -4.83 4.18
N TYR A 455 23.52 -3.78 4.25
CA TYR A 455 24.87 -3.77 4.80
C TYR A 455 25.08 -2.53 5.68
N GLY A 456 24.15 -2.25 6.58
CA GLY A 456 24.11 -1.01 7.38
C GLY A 456 25.33 -0.79 8.28
N GLU A 457 26.04 -1.88 8.61
CA GLU A 457 27.29 -1.91 9.33
C GLU A 457 28.50 -1.40 8.51
N LEU A 458 28.42 -1.38 7.18
CA LEU A 458 29.50 -0.92 6.31
C LEU A 458 29.38 0.58 6.05
N LEU A 459 30.46 1.33 6.29
CA LEU A 459 30.50 2.77 6.09
C LEU A 459 30.50 3.15 4.60
N CYS A 460 31.00 2.28 3.73
CA CYS A 460 31.02 2.48 2.28
C CYS A 460 29.64 2.72 1.66
N PHE A 461 28.57 2.27 2.31
CA PHE A 461 27.18 2.43 1.86
C PHE A 461 26.37 3.46 2.68
N GLN A 462 27.05 4.26 3.50
CA GLN A 462 26.44 5.36 4.28
C GLN A 462 26.75 6.75 3.70
N SER A 463 27.80 6.88 2.89
CA SER A 463 28.23 8.15 2.30
C SER A 463 28.63 7.97 0.84
N TYR A 464 28.19 8.89 -0.01
CA TYR A 464 28.38 8.81 -1.44
C TYR A 464 28.74 10.18 -2.01
N GLU A 465 29.70 10.21 -2.93
CA GLU A 465 30.11 11.44 -3.62
C GLU A 465 29.93 11.30 -5.13
N MET A 466 29.75 12.44 -5.83
CA MET A 466 29.71 12.50 -7.29
C MET A 466 28.70 11.53 -7.92
N LEU A 467 27.45 11.61 -7.49
CA LEU A 467 26.35 10.80 -8.02
C LEU A 467 25.54 11.56 -9.04
N LEU A 468 25.16 10.89 -10.14
CA LEU A 468 24.25 11.45 -11.13
C LEU A 468 23.18 10.42 -11.54
N ASP A 469 21.95 10.72 -11.14
CA ASP A 469 20.78 9.92 -11.48
C ASP A 469 20.25 10.30 -12.87
N ILE A 470 20.43 9.36 -13.80
CA ILE A 470 20.06 9.53 -15.20
C ILE A 470 18.54 9.65 -15.36
N GLN A 471 17.74 9.07 -14.46
CA GLN A 471 16.29 9.26 -14.50
C GLN A 471 15.90 10.74 -14.33
N LYS A 472 16.64 11.51 -13.54
CA LYS A 472 16.36 12.93 -13.30
C LYS A 472 16.75 13.81 -14.50
N LEU A 473 17.66 13.34 -15.34
CA LEU A 473 18.10 14.05 -16.55
C LEU A 473 17.12 13.85 -17.71
N PHE A 474 16.60 12.64 -17.87
CA PHE A 474 15.64 12.31 -18.92
C PHE A 474 14.22 12.36 -18.34
N LYS A 475 13.53 13.50 -18.51
CA LYS A 475 12.16 13.79 -18.01
C LYS A 475 11.04 12.90 -18.59
N GLU A 476 11.36 11.82 -19.28
CA GLU A 476 10.36 10.96 -19.92
C GLU A 476 9.75 9.96 -18.92
N THR A 477 8.43 9.82 -18.99
CA THR A 477 7.62 9.11 -18.00
C THR A 477 7.31 7.66 -18.38
N THR A 478 7.67 7.20 -19.59
CA THR A 478 7.21 5.91 -20.12
C THR A 478 8.37 4.97 -20.47
N GLY A 479 8.26 3.70 -20.03
CA GLY A 479 9.17 2.61 -20.43
C GLY A 479 10.39 2.34 -19.53
N GLY A 480 10.74 3.25 -18.61
CA GLY A 480 11.88 3.10 -17.70
C GLY A 480 13.23 3.08 -18.42
N LEU A 481 14.23 2.43 -17.84
CA LEU A 481 15.55 2.27 -18.46
C LEU A 481 15.49 1.57 -19.83
N SER A 482 14.65 0.53 -19.98
CA SER A 482 14.45 -0.13 -21.28
C SER A 482 13.85 0.80 -22.35
N GLY A 483 12.93 1.70 -21.97
CA GLY A 483 12.40 2.73 -22.85
C GLY A 483 13.46 3.74 -23.28
N LEU A 484 14.29 4.19 -22.32
CA LEU A 484 15.41 5.08 -22.59
C LEU A 484 16.45 4.41 -23.51
N SER A 485 16.75 3.13 -23.28
CA SER A 485 17.61 2.32 -24.17
C SER A 485 17.02 2.26 -25.57
N LYS A 486 15.73 1.94 -25.72
CA LYS A 486 15.10 1.88 -27.06
C LYS A 486 15.17 3.21 -27.80
N LYS A 487 15.03 4.33 -27.09
CA LYS A 487 15.12 5.66 -27.67
C LYS A 487 16.54 6.04 -28.11
N ILE A 488 17.54 5.71 -27.30
CA ILE A 488 18.94 6.09 -27.57
C ILE A 488 19.63 5.09 -28.50
N LEU A 489 19.36 3.80 -28.32
CA LEU A 489 20.06 2.68 -28.96
C LEU A 489 19.22 1.93 -29.99
N GLY A 490 17.96 2.29 -30.20
CA GLY A 490 17.06 1.60 -31.12
C GLY A 490 16.51 0.26 -30.62
N ALA A 491 17.04 -0.29 -29.53
CA ALA A 491 16.58 -1.55 -28.95
C ALA A 491 16.36 -1.47 -27.42
N GLY A 492 15.34 -2.17 -26.95
CA GLY A 492 14.99 -2.22 -25.53
C GLY A 492 15.90 -3.15 -24.73
N LEU A 493 15.85 -3.08 -23.41
CA LEU A 493 16.48 -4.09 -22.55
C LEU A 493 15.57 -5.29 -22.36
N ASN A 494 16.15 -6.49 -22.41
CA ASN A 494 15.49 -7.74 -22.05
C ASN A 494 15.20 -7.74 -20.54
N LYS A 495 13.92 -7.82 -20.16
CA LYS A 495 13.47 -7.76 -18.76
C LYS A 495 13.29 -9.12 -18.10
N THR A 496 13.64 -10.20 -18.78
CA THR A 496 13.31 -11.57 -18.34
C THR A 496 13.82 -11.88 -16.94
N ARG A 497 15.02 -11.38 -16.58
CA ARG A 497 15.69 -11.67 -15.31
C ARG A 497 15.57 -10.58 -14.24
N ARG A 498 14.88 -9.47 -14.50
CA ARG A 498 14.76 -8.33 -13.56
C ARG A 498 14.21 -8.77 -12.19
N ASN A 499 13.35 -9.77 -12.20
CA ASN A 499 12.59 -10.22 -11.04
C ASN A 499 13.01 -11.64 -10.60
N SER A 500 14.23 -12.05 -10.93
CA SER A 500 14.78 -13.38 -10.62
C SER A 500 15.33 -13.47 -9.20
N ASP A 501 15.57 -14.70 -8.74
CA ASP A 501 16.24 -14.93 -7.46
C ASP A 501 17.75 -14.70 -7.59
N TRP A 502 18.17 -13.44 -7.38
CA TRP A 502 19.58 -13.04 -7.44
C TRP A 502 20.41 -13.52 -6.25
N GLU A 503 19.80 -14.12 -5.22
CA GLU A 503 20.52 -14.76 -4.11
C GLU A 503 20.92 -16.21 -4.44
N GLN A 504 20.40 -16.79 -5.53
CA GLN A 504 20.76 -18.15 -5.96
C GLN A 504 22.27 -18.26 -6.25
N ARG A 505 22.92 -19.33 -5.75
CA ARG A 505 24.33 -19.63 -6.03
C ARG A 505 24.51 -21.09 -6.46
N PRO A 506 25.24 -21.37 -7.57
CA PRO A 506 25.75 -20.40 -8.54
C PRO A 506 24.60 -19.71 -9.31
N LEU A 507 24.84 -18.50 -9.83
CA LEU A 507 23.89 -17.86 -10.75
C LEU A 507 23.78 -18.66 -12.05
N SER A 508 22.62 -18.61 -12.69
CA SER A 508 22.47 -19.17 -14.04
C SER A 508 23.24 -18.35 -15.08
N GLN A 509 23.63 -18.98 -16.20
CA GLN A 509 24.34 -18.30 -17.30
C GLN A 509 23.60 -17.04 -17.79
N ASN A 510 22.27 -17.08 -17.80
CA ASN A 510 21.44 -15.98 -18.30
C ASN A 510 21.24 -14.85 -17.28
N GLN A 511 21.31 -15.14 -15.97
CA GLN A 511 21.41 -14.12 -14.92
C GLN A 511 22.76 -13.40 -15.00
N GLY A 512 23.86 -14.13 -15.23
CA GLY A 512 25.18 -13.55 -15.47
C GLY A 512 25.24 -12.64 -16.71
N ALA A 513 24.55 -13.01 -17.79
CA ALA A 513 24.46 -12.16 -18.99
C ALA A 513 23.57 -10.92 -18.78
N THR A 514 22.45 -11.03 -18.05
CA THR A 514 21.57 -9.88 -17.81
C THR A 514 22.17 -8.87 -16.82
N SER A 515 23.16 -9.26 -16.02
CA SER A 515 23.82 -8.38 -15.03
C SER A 515 24.92 -7.46 -15.62
N VAL A 516 24.95 -7.28 -16.93
CA VAL A 516 25.99 -6.49 -17.63
C VAL A 516 25.45 -5.13 -18.13
N TRP A 517 24.20 -4.78 -17.83
CA TRP A 517 23.55 -3.57 -18.36
C TRP A 517 23.83 -2.31 -17.52
N CYS A 518 25.02 -1.73 -17.62
CA CYS A 518 25.39 -0.47 -16.96
C CYS A 518 25.52 0.73 -17.94
N LYS A 519 25.40 1.98 -17.44
CA LYS A 519 25.38 3.23 -18.24
C LYS A 519 26.71 3.99 -18.27
N ARG A 520 27.05 4.61 -19.41
CA ARG A 520 28.21 5.52 -19.60
C ARG A 520 27.80 7.00 -19.58
N GLY A 521 28.77 7.89 -19.34
CA GLY A 521 28.70 9.32 -19.67
C GLY A 521 29.97 9.78 -20.40
N THR A 522 29.85 10.68 -21.36
CA THR A 522 30.99 11.40 -21.98
C THR A 522 30.82 12.92 -21.78
N PRO A 523 31.88 13.73 -21.98
CA PRO A 523 31.82 15.19 -21.77
C PRO A 523 30.85 15.96 -22.70
N SER A 524 30.37 15.33 -23.78
CA SER A 524 29.52 15.95 -24.81
C SER A 524 28.06 15.44 -24.84
N GLY A 525 27.66 14.53 -23.96
CA GLY A 525 26.31 13.98 -23.90
C GLY A 525 26.26 12.58 -23.27
N MET A 526 25.11 12.21 -22.70
CA MET A 526 24.91 10.86 -22.16
C MET A 526 24.45 9.89 -23.25
N GLU A 527 25.35 9.00 -23.66
CA GLU A 527 25.05 7.86 -24.51
C GLU A 527 25.10 6.57 -23.68
N VAL A 528 24.00 5.80 -23.69
CA VAL A 528 24.05 4.37 -23.34
C VAL A 528 24.90 3.75 -24.45
N SER A 529 26.07 3.17 -24.16
CA SER A 529 27.11 3.05 -25.20
C SER A 529 26.98 1.87 -26.16
N TYR A 530 27.23 2.19 -27.43
CA TYR A 530 28.13 1.47 -28.32
C TYR A 530 29.26 2.41 -28.75
N CYS A 531 30.52 1.95 -28.76
CA CYS A 531 31.71 2.78 -28.97
C CYS A 531 32.52 2.32 -30.20
N PHE A 532 32.38 2.98 -31.36
CA PHE A 532 33.25 2.75 -32.53
C PHE A 532 34.65 3.41 -32.37
N PRO A 533 35.69 2.93 -33.09
CA PRO A 533 37.07 3.37 -32.93
C PRO A 533 37.31 4.75 -33.55
N SER A 534 38.32 5.43 -33.02
CA SER A 534 38.90 6.65 -33.59
C SER A 534 39.51 6.34 -34.97
N GLU A 535 39.00 6.96 -36.02
CA GLU A 535 39.77 7.19 -37.23
C GLU A 535 40.19 8.66 -37.29
N SER A 536 41.50 8.86 -37.19
CA SER A 536 42.22 10.08 -37.52
C SER A 536 42.15 10.37 -39.02
N CYS A 537 41.71 11.55 -39.44
CA CYS A 537 42.40 12.41 -40.43
C CYS A 537 41.69 13.75 -40.67
N THR A 538 42.51 14.81 -40.66
CA THR A 538 42.30 16.25 -40.94
C THR A 538 41.44 17.09 -40.01
#